data_AF-A0A3M5G631-F1
#
_entry.id   AF-A0A3M5G631-F1
#
_cell.length_a   1.000
_cell.length_b   1.000
_cell.length_c   1.000
_cell.angle_alpha   90.00
_cell.angle_beta   90.00
_cell.angle_gamma   90.00
#
_symmetry.space_group_name_H-M   'P 1'
#
loop_
_entity.id
_entity.type
_entity.pdbx_description
1 polymer ?
#
loop_
_entity_poly.entity_id
_entity_poly.type
_entity_poly.pdbx_seq_one_letter_code
_entity_poly.pdbx_strand_id
1 'polypeptide(L)'
;MSFQLRSFSQDLSAWAKPSCESSTLGFCDKGPVTTYDYNERGLEISRTEATGTTLARTTTIEWDPDRFLPIKVIEPNRVTVYSYNNQGCELTRQRAFR
;
A
#
# COMPACT_ATOMS: atom_id res chain seq x y z
N MET A 1 -11.89 -10.82 20.44
CA MET A 1 -11.57 -9.42 20.09
C MET A 1 -10.91 -9.42 18.73
N SER A 2 -11.70 -9.17 17.69
CA SER A 2 -11.22 -9.14 16.32
C SER A 2 -10.55 -7.79 16.09
N PHE A 3 -9.22 -7.79 15.97
CA PHE A 3 -8.49 -6.63 15.47
C PHE A 3 -9.06 -6.34 14.09
N GLN A 4 -9.76 -5.21 14.00
CA GLN A 4 -10.33 -4.76 12.75
C GLN A 4 -9.19 -4.67 11.73
N LEU A 5 -9.16 -5.64 10.81
CA LEU A 5 -8.78 -5.40 9.44
C LEU A 5 -9.54 -4.14 9.04
N ARG A 6 -8.86 -2.99 9.08
CA ARG A 6 -9.32 -1.85 8.31
C ARG A 6 -9.35 -2.35 6.87
N SER A 7 -10.56 -2.64 6.43
CA SER A 7 -11.05 -2.57 5.06
C SER A 7 -9.92 -2.20 4.09
N PHE A 8 -9.34 -3.14 3.35
CA PHE A 8 -9.89 -3.56 2.06
C PHE A 8 -11.10 -2.69 1.63
N SER A 9 -10.83 -1.77 0.71
CA SER A 9 -11.81 -0.92 0.03
C SER A 9 -12.45 0.20 0.88
N GLN A 10 -11.76 1.33 1.00
CA GLN A 10 -12.39 2.65 1.08
C GLN A 10 -11.38 3.74 0.65
N ASP A 11 -11.00 3.71 -0.62
CA ASP A 11 -10.79 4.96 -1.35
C ASP A 11 -11.33 4.79 -2.77
N LEU A 12 -12.66 4.75 -2.87
CA LEU A 12 -13.38 4.75 -4.13
C LEU A 12 -13.55 6.17 -4.70
N SER A 13 -12.81 7.18 -4.24
CA SER A 13 -13.02 8.54 -4.73
C SER A 13 -11.87 9.51 -4.45
N ALA A 14 -10.69 9.31 -5.05
CA ALA A 14 -9.73 10.43 -5.14
C ALA A 14 -8.66 10.38 -6.23
N TRP A 15 -8.74 9.55 -7.28
CA TRP A 15 -7.92 9.78 -8.48
C TRP A 15 -8.49 9.07 -9.73
N ALA A 16 -9.17 9.89 -10.54
CA ALA A 16 -9.49 9.76 -11.96
C ALA A 16 -9.85 8.36 -12.51
N LYS A 17 -11.15 8.13 -12.72
CA LYS A 17 -11.60 7.29 -13.83
C LYS A 17 -11.04 7.89 -15.13
N PRO A 18 -10.35 7.14 -16.01
CA PRO A 18 -9.99 7.68 -17.32
C PRO A 18 -11.29 7.80 -18.14
N SER A 19 -11.93 8.96 -18.09
CA SER A 19 -12.93 9.35 -19.08
C SER A 19 -12.20 9.71 -20.37
N CYS A 20 -11.72 8.70 -21.10
CA CYS A 20 -11.30 8.91 -22.48
C CYS A 20 -12.56 8.87 -23.36
N GLU A 21 -13.34 9.94 -23.33
CA GLU A 21 -14.28 10.22 -24.42
C GLU A 21 -13.58 11.15 -25.41
N SER A 22 -12.90 10.51 -26.37
CA SER A 22 -12.57 10.96 -27.73
C SER A 22 -12.58 12.48 -28.00
N SER A 23 -11.43 13.06 -28.37
CA SER A 23 -11.33 14.07 -29.46
C SER A 23 -9.87 14.26 -29.96
N THR A 24 -9.61 13.79 -31.17
CA THR A 24 -8.73 14.39 -32.21
C THR A 24 -7.19 14.38 -32.11
N LEU A 25 -6.52 14.02 -31.00
CA LEU A 25 -5.03 13.98 -30.98
C LEU A 25 -4.34 12.72 -30.44
N GLY A 26 -5.05 11.61 -30.22
CA GLY A 26 -4.39 10.29 -30.10
C GLY A 26 -3.42 10.08 -28.92
N PHE A 27 -3.42 10.95 -27.91
CA PHE A 27 -2.72 10.70 -26.65
C PHE A 27 -3.74 10.33 -25.57
N CYS A 28 -3.91 9.02 -25.36
CA CYS A 28 -4.57 8.51 -24.16
C CYS A 28 -3.48 8.35 -23.12
N ASP A 29 -3.30 9.38 -22.28
CA ASP A 29 -2.47 9.25 -21.09
C ASP A 29 -3.09 8.18 -20.22
N LYS A 30 -2.47 7.00 -20.24
CA LYS A 30 -2.86 5.87 -19.39
C LYS A 30 -2.77 6.40 -17.97
N GLY A 31 -3.89 6.38 -17.24
CA GLY A 31 -3.94 6.82 -15.85
C GLY A 31 -2.86 6.14 -14.99
N PRO A 32 -2.56 6.68 -13.80
CA PRO A 32 -1.47 6.18 -12.98
C PRO A 32 -1.62 4.66 -12.74
N VAL A 33 -0.57 3.90 -13.01
CA VAL A 33 -0.60 2.44 -12.82
C VAL A 33 -0.11 2.11 -11.41
N THR A 34 -0.88 1.30 -10.67
CA THR A 34 -0.43 0.75 -9.39
C THR A 34 0.00 -0.70 -9.57
N THR A 35 1.21 -1.03 -9.12
CA THR A 35 1.78 -2.37 -9.16
C THR A 35 1.94 -2.92 -7.74
N TYR A 36 1.87 -4.24 -7.60
CA TYR A 36 1.90 -4.94 -6.32
C TYR A 36 2.76 -6.19 -6.42
N ASP A 37 3.56 -6.45 -5.39
CA ASP A 37 4.29 -7.69 -5.21
C ASP A 37 3.82 -8.39 -3.94
N TYR A 38 3.75 -9.72 -4.00
CA TYR A 38 3.28 -10.56 -2.92
C TYR A 38 4.32 -11.63 -2.56
N ASN A 39 4.36 -12.05 -1.29
CA ASN A 39 5.16 -13.21 -0.89
C ASN A 39 4.44 -14.54 -1.18
N GLU A 40 5.10 -15.66 -0.89
CA GLU A 40 4.56 -17.02 -1.06
C GLU A 40 3.29 -17.29 -0.25
N ARG A 41 3.05 -16.50 0.81
CA ARG A 41 1.84 -16.55 1.64
C ARG A 41 0.70 -15.68 1.07
N GLY A 42 0.90 -15.01 -0.06
CA GLY A 42 -0.06 -14.09 -0.68
C GLY A 42 -0.19 -12.74 0.03
N LEU A 43 0.78 -12.34 0.86
CA LEU A 43 0.79 -11.06 1.55
C LEU A 43 1.57 -10.02 0.75
N GLU A 44 1.00 -8.81 0.63
CA GLU A 44 1.61 -7.67 -0.07
C GLU A 44 2.94 -7.31 0.60
N ILE A 45 4.06 -7.44 -0.13
CA ILE A 45 5.38 -7.03 0.35
C ILE A 45 5.83 -5.71 -0.26
N SER A 46 5.27 -5.33 -1.40
CA SER A 46 5.55 -4.07 -2.07
C SER A 46 4.34 -3.57 -2.84
N ARG A 47 4.14 -2.26 -2.85
CA ARG A 47 3.19 -1.56 -3.71
C ARG A 47 3.82 -0.31 -4.27
N THR A 48 3.79 -0.15 -5.59
CA THR A 48 4.21 1.08 -6.25
C THR A 48 3.01 1.76 -6.92
N GLU A 49 2.63 2.90 -6.37
CA GLU A 49 1.59 3.78 -6.90
C GLU A 49 2.17 4.71 -7.96
N ALA A 50 1.37 5.07 -8.96
CA ALA A 50 1.73 5.98 -10.06
C ALA A 50 3.01 5.57 -10.82
N THR A 51 3.16 4.26 -11.02
CA THR A 51 4.24 3.63 -11.79
C THR A 51 4.33 4.27 -13.18
N GLY A 52 5.56 4.60 -13.60
CA GLY A 52 5.81 5.24 -14.90
C GLY A 52 5.64 6.77 -14.90
N THR A 53 5.33 7.39 -13.75
CA THR A 53 5.26 8.85 -13.59
C THR A 53 6.34 9.35 -12.62
N THR A 54 6.58 10.67 -12.62
CA THR A 54 7.48 11.33 -11.64
C THR A 54 6.92 11.31 -10.20
N LEU A 55 5.64 10.99 -10.04
CA LEU A 55 4.96 10.92 -8.74
C LEU A 55 4.96 9.50 -8.17
N ALA A 56 5.73 8.58 -8.76
CA ALA A 56 5.78 7.19 -8.32
C ALA A 56 6.18 7.08 -6.84
N ARG A 57 5.42 6.31 -6.06
CA ARG A 57 5.65 6.10 -4.63
C ARG A 57 5.62 4.62 -4.33
N THR A 58 6.67 4.12 -3.66
CA THR A 58 6.76 2.72 -3.26
C THR A 58 6.55 2.59 -1.75
N THR A 59 5.69 1.65 -1.38
CA THR A 59 5.50 1.20 0.00
C THR A 59 5.96 -0.25 0.11
N THR A 60 6.75 -0.58 1.13
CA THR A 60 7.19 -1.94 1.41
C THR A 60 6.64 -2.38 2.77
N ILE A 61 6.17 -3.61 2.87
CA ILE A 61 5.61 -4.18 4.11
C ILE A 61 6.39 -5.44 4.47
N GLU A 62 6.96 -5.45 5.68
CA GLU A 62 7.53 -6.65 6.29
C GLU A 62 6.49 -7.26 7.23
N TRP A 63 6.28 -8.56 7.11
CA TRP A 63 5.29 -9.32 7.88
C TRP A 63 5.96 -10.20 8.94
N ASP A 64 5.24 -10.46 10.02
CA ASP A 64 5.56 -11.52 10.97
C ASP A 64 5.60 -12.88 10.22
N PRO A 65 6.62 -13.72 10.44
CA PRO A 65 6.80 -14.97 9.70
C PRO A 65 5.65 -15.96 9.89
N ASP A 66 5.05 -15.98 11.07
CA ASP A 66 4.02 -16.95 11.47
C ASP A 66 2.61 -16.35 11.43
N ARG A 67 2.51 -15.02 11.50
CA ARG A 67 1.23 -14.31 11.64
C ARG A 67 0.92 -13.43 10.44
N PHE A 68 -0.34 -13.05 10.28
CA PHE A 68 -0.78 -12.11 9.25
C PHE A 68 -0.73 -10.67 9.78
N LEU A 69 0.38 -10.31 10.42
CA LEU A 69 0.57 -9.02 11.10
C LEU A 69 1.79 -8.30 10.52
N PRO A 70 1.66 -7.03 10.10
CA PRO A 70 2.79 -6.28 9.57
C PRO A 70 3.68 -5.81 10.71
N ILE A 71 4.97 -6.14 10.68
CA ILE A 71 5.93 -5.71 11.70
C ILE A 71 6.63 -4.40 11.31
N LYS A 72 6.63 -4.06 10.02
CA LYS A 72 7.23 -2.83 9.52
C LYS A 72 6.59 -2.41 8.21
N VAL A 73 6.36 -1.10 8.07
CA VAL A 73 5.87 -0.48 6.84
C VAL A 73 6.82 0.67 6.50
N ILE A 74 7.37 0.63 5.29
CA ILE A 74 8.31 1.61 4.77
C ILE A 74 7.60 2.36 3.65
N GLU A 75 7.29 3.63 3.90
CA GLU A 75 6.77 4.58 2.93
C GLU A 75 7.92 5.53 2.48
N PRO A 76 7.74 6.33 1.41
CA PRO A 76 8.80 7.18 0.88
C PRO A 76 9.42 8.14 1.92
N ASN A 77 8.61 8.72 2.79
CA ASN A 77 9.01 9.72 3.76
C ASN A 77 8.87 9.26 5.23
N ARG A 78 8.49 8.01 5.45
CA ARG A 78 8.15 7.52 6.78
C ARG A 78 8.40 6.03 6.91
N VAL A 79 8.91 5.62 8.07
CA VAL A 79 8.94 4.23 8.48
C VAL A 79 8.05 4.07 9.70
N THR A 80 7.20 3.05 9.68
CA THR A 80 6.39 2.64 10.82
C THR A 80 6.81 1.25 11.25
N VAL A 81 7.12 1.06 12.53
CA VAL A 81 7.45 -0.24 13.13
C VAL A 81 6.36 -0.60 14.14
N TYR A 82 5.91 -1.84 14.11
CA TYR A 82 4.87 -2.37 14.98
C TYR A 82 5.42 -3.48 15.86
N SER A 83 4.91 -3.60 17.08
CA SER A 83 5.12 -4.77 17.93
C SER A 83 3.78 -5.29 18.44
N TYR A 84 3.65 -6.61 18.52
CA TYR A 84 2.43 -7.26 18.99
C TYR A 84 2.72 -8.19 20.15
N ASN A 85 1.72 -8.41 21.01
CA ASN A 85 1.77 -9.49 21.99
C ASN A 85 1.43 -10.84 21.32
N ASN A 86 1.53 -11.94 22.07
CA ASN A 86 1.28 -13.29 21.55
C ASN A 86 -0.16 -13.53 21.07
N GLN A 87 -1.11 -12.70 21.51
CA GLN A 87 -2.51 -12.75 21.09
C GLN A 87 -2.76 -11.95 19.79
N GLY A 88 -1.73 -11.31 19.24
CA GLY A 88 -1.83 -10.44 18.07
C GLY A 88 -2.30 -9.01 18.38
N CYS A 89 -2.33 -8.61 19.65
CA CYS A 89 -2.67 -7.24 20.03
C CYS A 89 -1.47 -6.32 19.86
N GLU A 90 -1.65 -5.17 19.20
CA GLU A 90 -0.61 -4.15 19.07
C GLU A 90 -0.20 -3.62 20.46
N LEU A 91 1.10 -3.70 20.75
CA LEU A 91 1.70 -3.14 21.96
C LEU A 91 2.29 -1.76 21.69
N THR A 92 2.99 -1.60 20.56
CA THR A 92 3.63 -0.35 20.19
C THR A 92 3.53 -0.10 18.70
N ARG A 93 3.54 1.19 18.34
CA ARG A 93 3.64 1.68 16.97
C ARG A 93 4.54 2.90 16.95
N GLN A 94 5.73 2.71 16.43
CA GLN A 94 6.74 3.76 16.30
C GLN A 94 6.74 4.28 14.88
N ARG A 95 6.75 5.61 14.73
CA ARG A 95 6.77 6.28 13.43
C ARG A 95 7.97 7.22 13.39
N ALA A 96 8.84 7.02 12.41
CA ALA A 96 9.97 7.88 12.14
C ALA A 96 9.84 8.46 10.74
N PHE A 97 10.02 9.77 10.61
CA PHE A 97 10.18 10.39 9.30
C PHE A 97 11.59 10.09 8.78
N ARG A 98 11.70 9.96 7.46
CA ARG A 98 12.98 9.78 6.77
C ARG A 98 13.56 11.12 6.33
#